data_AF-A0A2R6E8V1-F1
#
_entry.id   AF-A0A2R6E8V1-F1
#
_cell.length_a   1.000
_cell.length_b   1.000
_cell.length_c   1.000
_cell.angle_alpha   90.00
_cell.angle_beta   90.00
_cell.angle_gamma   90.00
#
_symmetry.space_group_name_H-M   'P 1'
#
loop_
_entity.id
_entity.type
_entity.pdbx_description
1 polymer ?
#
loop_
_entity_poly.entity_id
_entity_poly.type
_entity_poly.pdbx_seq_one_letter_code
_entity_poly.pdbx_strand_id
1 'polypeptide(L)'
;MISEGCEQCAKGGKLVLFVYGYCDQRDCFYCPLGENRKNVDRVYANERPVESDEDVLEEAHRMDALGASVTGGEPQEAMGRTTRYLSLLKEEFGEDFHTHLYTGITGGRENMRRLSEAGLDEIRFHPPYELWGDMHETEWEEILYVAREAGLTPAFEIPGIRAETEFLDFLDEGAADFC
;
A
#
# COMPACT_ATOMS: atom_id res chain seq x y z
N MET A 1 11.29 7.16 13.65
CA MET A 1 9.92 7.66 13.94
C MET A 1 8.96 6.63 13.37
N ILE A 2 7.80 6.36 13.99
CA ILE A 2 6.83 5.42 13.42
C ILE A 2 5.93 6.18 12.43
N SER A 3 5.51 5.57 11.31
CA SER A 3 4.72 6.29 10.29
C SER A 3 3.32 6.64 10.79
N GLU A 4 2.71 7.70 10.26
CA GLU A 4 1.35 8.10 10.61
C GLU A 4 0.35 6.95 10.36
N GLY A 5 0.55 6.18 9.29
CA GLY A 5 -0.25 4.99 9.00
C GLY A 5 -0.22 3.98 10.14
N CYS A 6 0.94 3.75 10.74
CA CYS A 6 1.11 2.85 11.89
C CYS A 6 0.50 3.44 13.17
N GLU A 7 0.61 4.74 13.42
CA GLU A 7 0.00 5.39 14.59
C GLU A 7 -1.54 5.30 14.56
N GLN A 8 -2.13 5.54 13.39
CA GLN A 8 -3.57 5.44 13.17
C GLN A 8 -4.04 3.97 13.25
N CYS A 9 -3.26 3.03 12.69
CA CYS A 9 -3.56 1.60 12.73
C CYS A 9 -3.58 1.06 14.17
N ALA A 10 -2.61 1.47 15.00
CA ALA A 10 -2.55 1.08 16.41
C ALA A 10 -3.78 1.51 17.22
N LYS A 11 -4.51 2.55 16.76
CA LYS A 11 -5.77 3.02 17.35
C LYS A 11 -7.01 2.31 16.78
N GLY A 12 -6.84 1.44 15.79
CA GLY A 12 -7.94 0.82 15.03
C GLY A 12 -8.63 1.78 14.05
N GLY A 13 -8.01 2.92 13.71
CA GLY A 13 -8.62 3.99 12.93
C GLY A 13 -8.35 3.93 11.42
N LYS A 14 -7.72 2.87 10.91
CA LYS A 14 -7.43 2.73 9.47
C LYS A 14 -8.48 1.85 8.81
N LEU A 15 -9.21 2.38 7.85
CA LEU A 15 -10.03 1.58 6.95
C LEU A 15 -9.12 0.64 6.13
N VAL A 16 -9.34 -0.66 6.19
CA VAL A 16 -8.63 -1.62 5.35
C VAL A 16 -9.40 -1.83 4.06
N LEU A 17 -8.92 -1.25 2.95
CA LEU A 17 -9.57 -1.34 1.66
C LEU A 17 -8.86 -2.37 0.77
N PHE A 18 -9.45 -3.56 0.68
CA PHE A 18 -9.02 -4.61 -0.23
C PHE A 18 -9.62 -4.36 -1.61
N VAL A 19 -8.79 -4.03 -2.61
CA VAL A 19 -9.30 -3.55 -3.91
C VAL A 19 -9.31 -4.60 -5.01
N TYR A 20 -8.48 -5.64 -4.91
CA TYR A 20 -8.31 -6.62 -5.98
C TYR A 20 -7.62 -7.87 -5.44
N GLY A 21 -7.99 -9.08 -5.89
CA GLY A 21 -7.44 -10.33 -5.36
C GLY A 21 -6.44 -11.06 -6.24
N TYR A 22 -6.16 -10.58 -7.45
CA TYR A 22 -5.14 -11.17 -8.32
C TYR A 22 -3.78 -10.51 -8.09
N CYS A 23 -2.75 -11.27 -8.42
CA CYS A 23 -1.35 -10.84 -8.42
C CYS A 23 -0.66 -11.66 -9.52
N ASP A 24 -0.52 -11.09 -10.70
CA ASP A 24 0.00 -11.80 -11.88
C ASP A 24 1.53 -11.93 -11.85
N GLN A 25 2.20 -10.98 -11.19
CA GLN A 25 3.66 -10.93 -11.15
C GLN A 25 4.29 -11.73 -10.02
N ARG A 26 3.52 -12.10 -8.97
CA ARG A 26 4.06 -12.71 -7.74
C ARG A 26 3.15 -13.83 -7.22
N ASP A 27 3.74 -14.93 -6.79
CA ASP A 27 3.07 -15.97 -5.99
C ASP A 27 3.88 -16.25 -4.72
N CYS A 28 3.76 -15.35 -3.74
CA CYS A 28 4.55 -15.41 -2.51
C CYS A 28 4.14 -16.62 -1.66
N PHE A 29 5.11 -17.43 -1.22
CA PHE A 29 4.84 -18.57 -0.33
C PHE A 29 4.25 -18.18 1.03
N TYR A 30 4.41 -16.92 1.41
CA TYR A 30 3.91 -16.31 2.65
C TYR A 30 2.64 -15.47 2.43
N CYS A 31 2.01 -15.53 1.24
CA CYS A 31 0.84 -14.72 0.93
C CYS A 31 -0.29 -14.96 1.95
N PRO A 32 -0.79 -13.90 2.63
CA PRO A 32 -1.80 -14.04 3.67
C PRO A 32 -3.22 -14.25 3.11
N LEU A 33 -3.41 -14.10 1.79
CA LEU A 33 -4.73 -14.20 1.18
C LEU A 33 -5.23 -15.65 1.17
N GLY A 34 -6.34 -15.87 1.87
CA GLY A 34 -7.09 -17.12 1.80
C GLY A 34 -7.95 -17.25 0.55
N GLU A 35 -8.61 -18.40 0.39
CA GLU A 35 -9.40 -18.77 -0.81
C GLU A 35 -10.50 -17.76 -1.16
N ASN A 36 -11.05 -17.04 -0.18
CA ASN A 36 -12.11 -16.06 -0.41
C ASN A 36 -11.62 -14.70 -0.95
N ARG A 37 -10.30 -14.44 -0.88
CA ARG A 37 -9.69 -13.18 -1.30
C ARG A 37 -8.60 -13.36 -2.37
N LYS A 38 -7.97 -14.54 -2.46
CA LYS A 38 -6.99 -14.84 -3.51
C LYS A 38 -7.69 -15.16 -4.84
N ASN A 39 -7.19 -14.59 -5.95
CA ASN A 39 -7.68 -14.83 -7.31
C ASN A 39 -9.18 -14.53 -7.50
N VAL A 40 -9.67 -13.48 -6.85
CA VAL A 40 -11.05 -12.99 -7.02
C VAL A 40 -11.05 -11.51 -7.37
N ASP A 41 -11.97 -11.11 -8.24
CA ASP A 41 -12.22 -9.70 -8.54
C ASP A 41 -13.33 -9.19 -7.61
N ARG A 42 -13.00 -9.02 -6.33
CA ARG A 42 -13.89 -8.49 -5.30
C ARG A 42 -13.21 -7.41 -4.50
N VAL A 43 -14.01 -6.47 -4.02
CA VAL A 43 -13.58 -5.36 -3.17
C VAL A 43 -14.18 -5.55 -1.79
N TYR A 44 -13.39 -5.25 -0.75
CA TYR A 44 -13.86 -5.24 0.62
C TYR A 44 -13.38 -3.98 1.35
N ALA A 45 -14.29 -3.35 2.08
CA ALA A 45 -14.00 -2.33 3.07
C ALA A 45 -14.05 -3.03 4.44
N ASN A 46 -12.90 -3.16 5.10
CA ASN A 46 -12.69 -4.09 6.21
C ASN A 46 -13.09 -5.53 5.84
N GLU A 47 -14.18 -6.04 6.41
CA GLU A 47 -14.76 -7.36 6.11
C GLU A 47 -16.06 -7.27 5.28
N ARG A 48 -16.52 -6.07 4.93
CA ARG A 48 -17.76 -5.85 4.20
C ARG A 48 -17.50 -5.82 2.68
N PRO A 49 -18.23 -6.61 1.87
CA PRO A 49 -18.17 -6.50 0.42
C PRO A 49 -18.58 -5.10 -0.05
N VAL A 50 -17.90 -4.61 -1.08
CA VAL A 50 -18.18 -3.31 -1.70
C VAL A 50 -18.78 -3.55 -3.08
N GLU A 51 -20.01 -3.07 -3.29
CA GLU A 51 -20.70 -3.13 -4.59
C GLU A 51 -20.74 -1.74 -5.26
N SER A 52 -20.53 -0.68 -4.47
CA SER A 52 -20.53 0.72 -4.92
C SER A 52 -19.56 1.58 -4.10
N ASP A 53 -19.21 2.76 -4.62
CA ASP A 53 -18.40 3.75 -3.90
C ASP A 53 -19.01 4.13 -2.54
N GLU A 54 -20.35 4.15 -2.43
CA GLU A 54 -21.09 4.44 -1.19
C GLU A 54 -20.75 3.43 -0.08
N ASP A 55 -20.54 2.15 -0.41
CA ASP A 55 -20.21 1.13 0.60
C ASP A 55 -18.84 1.40 1.25
N VAL A 56 -17.90 1.97 0.50
CA VAL A 56 -16.59 2.37 1.02
C VAL A 56 -16.74 3.53 2.00
N LEU A 57 -17.49 4.55 1.61
CA LEU A 57 -17.73 5.73 2.45
C LEU A 57 -18.55 5.39 3.70
N GLU A 58 -19.58 4.55 3.56
CA GLU A 58 -20.40 4.12 4.71
C GLU A 58 -19.54 3.39 5.74
N GLU A 59 -18.67 2.47 5.31
CA GLU A 59 -17.77 1.76 6.23
C GLU A 59 -16.74 2.71 6.86
N ALA A 60 -16.16 3.63 6.07
CA ALA A 60 -15.22 4.64 6.57
C ALA A 60 -15.84 5.52 7.66
N HIS A 61 -17.06 6.02 7.43
CA HIS A 61 -17.81 6.80 8.42
C HIS A 61 -18.18 5.97 9.64
N ARG A 62 -18.63 4.73 9.46
CA ARG A 62 -19.07 3.86 10.57
C ARG A 62 -17.96 3.51 11.55
N MET A 63 -16.72 3.50 11.10
CA MET A 63 -15.56 3.23 11.94
C MET A 63 -14.84 4.50 12.42
N ASP A 64 -15.38 5.68 12.12
CA ASP A 64 -14.73 6.98 12.35
C ASP A 64 -13.28 6.97 11.83
N ALA A 65 -13.11 6.57 10.57
CA ALA A 65 -11.79 6.37 9.98
C ALA A 65 -10.94 7.65 10.09
N LEU A 66 -9.70 7.47 10.55
CA LEU A 66 -8.66 8.51 10.56
C LEU A 66 -7.84 8.51 9.26
N GLY A 67 -7.97 7.43 8.48
CA GLY A 67 -7.26 7.22 7.24
C GLY A 67 -7.61 5.87 6.62
N ALA A 68 -7.03 5.55 5.45
CA ALA A 68 -7.22 4.25 4.80
C ALA A 68 -5.91 3.55 4.42
N SER A 69 -5.94 2.23 4.37
CA SER A 69 -4.86 1.37 3.92
C SER A 69 -5.36 0.53 2.73
N VAL A 70 -4.78 0.74 1.56
CA VAL A 70 -5.15 0.03 0.33
C VAL A 70 -4.30 -1.23 0.18
N THR A 71 -4.96 -2.37 0.06
CA THR A 71 -4.34 -3.69 -0.02
C THR A 71 -5.07 -4.56 -1.05
N GLY A 72 -4.61 -5.79 -1.26
CA GLY A 72 -5.11 -6.67 -2.30
C GLY A 72 -4.25 -7.92 -2.44
N GLY A 73 -4.34 -8.55 -3.61
CA GLY A 73 -3.23 -9.25 -4.21
C GLY A 73 -2.20 -8.23 -4.68
N GLU A 74 -2.51 -7.51 -5.76
CA GLU A 74 -1.72 -6.36 -6.22
C GLU A 74 -2.62 -5.15 -6.57
N PRO A 75 -2.70 -4.14 -5.69
CA PRO A 75 -3.46 -2.92 -5.97
C PRO A 75 -3.06 -2.18 -7.24
N GLN A 76 -1.79 -2.25 -7.64
CA GLN A 76 -1.33 -1.63 -8.88
C GLN A 76 -1.83 -2.35 -10.14
N GLU A 77 -2.22 -3.61 -10.09
CA GLU A 77 -2.86 -4.29 -11.24
C GLU A 77 -4.29 -3.79 -11.47
N ALA A 78 -4.92 -3.22 -10.44
CA ALA A 78 -6.23 -2.57 -10.50
C ALA A 78 -6.12 -1.04 -10.42
N MET A 79 -5.09 -0.43 -11.04
CA MET A 79 -4.78 1.01 -10.92
C MET A 79 -6.00 1.94 -10.99
N GLY A 80 -6.91 1.75 -11.96
CA GLY A 80 -8.07 2.64 -12.11
C GLY A 80 -9.02 2.61 -10.91
N ARG A 81 -9.21 1.43 -10.31
CA ARG A 81 -10.01 1.24 -9.10
C ARG A 81 -9.29 1.80 -7.88
N THR A 82 -8.01 1.48 -7.76
CA THR A 82 -7.13 1.99 -6.69
C THR A 82 -7.14 3.51 -6.63
N THR A 83 -6.87 4.19 -7.76
CA THR A 83 -6.87 5.65 -7.82
C THR A 83 -8.28 6.23 -7.59
N ARG A 84 -9.34 5.56 -8.08
CA ARG A 84 -10.71 6.00 -7.83
C ARG A 84 -11.03 6.05 -6.34
N TYR A 85 -10.68 5.00 -5.59
CA TYR A 85 -10.96 4.97 -4.16
C TYR A 85 -10.08 5.90 -3.33
N LEU A 86 -8.82 6.10 -3.72
CA LEU A 86 -7.96 7.12 -3.09
C LEU A 86 -8.59 8.50 -3.24
N SER A 87 -8.96 8.89 -4.46
CA SER A 87 -9.59 10.20 -4.72
C SER A 87 -10.94 10.34 -4.02
N LEU A 88 -11.77 9.28 -4.03
CA LEU A 88 -13.05 9.26 -3.33
C LEU A 88 -12.90 9.56 -1.82
N LEU A 89 -11.91 8.95 -1.17
CA LEU A 89 -11.67 9.15 0.26
C LEU A 89 -11.12 10.56 0.55
N LYS A 90 -10.24 11.09 -0.31
CA LYS A 90 -9.74 12.46 -0.18
C LYS A 90 -10.82 13.50 -0.45
N GLU A 91 -11.72 13.25 -1.40
CA GLU A 91 -12.89 14.10 -1.68
C GLU A 91 -13.84 14.18 -0.47
N GLU A 92 -14.08 13.06 0.22
CA GLU A 92 -14.99 13.00 1.38
C GLU A 92 -14.37 13.55 2.67
N PHE A 93 -13.13 13.14 2.98
CA PHE A 93 -12.50 13.40 4.29
C PHE A 93 -11.44 14.51 4.26
N GLY A 94 -11.07 14.99 3.08
CA GLY A 94 -10.08 16.04 2.87
C GLY A 94 -8.65 15.54 2.62
N GLU A 95 -7.78 16.46 2.20
CA GLU A 95 -6.38 16.18 1.84
C GLU A 95 -5.56 15.60 3.01
N ASP A 96 -5.91 15.95 4.26
CA ASP A 96 -5.22 15.46 5.47
C ASP A 96 -5.63 14.01 5.85
N PHE A 97 -6.61 13.41 5.16
CA PHE A 97 -7.01 12.02 5.41
C PHE A 97 -5.91 11.07 4.92
N HIS A 98 -5.06 10.60 5.82
CA HIS A 98 -3.88 9.82 5.47
C HIS A 98 -4.24 8.48 4.80
N THR A 99 -3.63 8.20 3.65
CA THR A 99 -3.79 6.97 2.88
C THR A 99 -2.44 6.33 2.60
N HIS A 100 -2.37 5.01 2.76
CA HIS A 100 -1.18 4.24 2.37
C HIS A 100 -1.55 3.00 1.57
N LEU A 101 -0.60 2.49 0.78
CA LEU A 101 -0.81 1.35 -0.09
C LEU A 101 0.31 0.33 0.04
N TYR A 102 -0.04 -0.96 0.06
CA TYR A 102 0.89 -2.07 0.00
C TYR A 102 1.02 -2.58 -1.44
N THR A 103 2.24 -2.83 -1.89
CA THR A 103 2.48 -3.36 -3.24
C THR A 103 3.64 -4.35 -3.29
N GLY A 104 3.49 -5.39 -4.10
CA GLY A 104 4.52 -6.38 -4.41
C GLY A 104 5.27 -6.09 -5.72
N ILE A 105 5.10 -4.92 -6.33
CA ILE A 105 5.79 -4.54 -7.56
C ILE A 105 6.33 -3.10 -7.46
N THR A 106 7.35 -2.79 -8.25
CA THR A 106 7.90 -1.43 -8.32
C THR A 106 6.93 -0.48 -9.02
N GLY A 107 6.28 -0.91 -10.11
CA GLY A 107 5.25 -0.13 -10.82
C GLY A 107 5.76 1.07 -11.63
N GLY A 108 6.96 1.56 -11.31
CA GLY A 108 7.65 2.60 -12.04
C GLY A 108 7.05 4.00 -11.88
N ARG A 109 7.70 4.96 -12.53
CA ARG A 109 7.42 6.40 -12.39
C ARG A 109 5.99 6.81 -12.70
N GLU A 110 5.40 6.26 -13.75
CA GLU A 110 4.03 6.64 -14.14
C GLU A 110 2.99 6.16 -13.13
N ASN A 111 3.16 4.98 -12.52
CA ASN A 111 2.25 4.52 -11.47
C ASN A 111 2.41 5.38 -10.21
N MET A 112 3.63 5.69 -9.79
CA MET A 112 3.86 6.56 -8.63
C MET A 112 3.21 7.93 -8.81
N ARG A 113 3.36 8.54 -9.99
CA ARG A 113 2.69 9.80 -10.36
C ARG A 113 1.18 9.69 -10.22
N ARG A 114 0.57 8.64 -10.81
CA ARG A 114 -0.88 8.43 -10.77
C ARG A 114 -1.42 8.17 -9.37
N LEU A 115 -0.66 7.45 -8.54
CA LEU A 115 -1.02 7.22 -7.14
C LEU A 115 -0.97 8.51 -6.33
N SER A 116 0.10 9.29 -6.46
CA SER A 116 0.22 10.60 -5.81
C SER A 116 -0.89 11.56 -6.25
N GLU A 117 -1.15 11.68 -7.55
CA GLU A 117 -2.24 12.53 -8.07
C GLU A 117 -3.62 12.11 -7.61
N ALA A 118 -3.81 10.83 -7.28
CA ALA A 118 -5.04 10.32 -6.70
C ALA A 118 -5.14 10.58 -5.19
N GLY A 119 -4.08 11.08 -4.56
CA GLY A 119 -4.00 11.41 -3.15
C GLY A 119 -3.35 10.33 -2.27
N LEU A 120 -2.55 9.41 -2.82
CA LEU A 120 -1.76 8.52 -1.97
C LEU A 120 -0.69 9.33 -1.21
N ASP A 121 -0.51 9.07 0.09
CA ASP A 121 0.49 9.76 0.91
C ASP A 121 1.74 8.90 1.14
N GLU A 122 1.55 7.60 1.35
CA GLU A 122 2.59 6.66 1.76
C GLU A 122 2.49 5.35 0.95
N ILE A 123 3.63 4.82 0.48
CA ILE A 123 3.68 3.56 -0.25
C ILE A 123 4.66 2.59 0.38
N ARG A 124 4.20 1.36 0.59
CA ARG A 124 4.95 0.28 1.24
C ARG A 124 5.23 -0.84 0.24
N PHE A 125 6.50 -0.98 -0.10
CA PHE A 125 6.98 -1.99 -1.03
C PHE A 125 7.29 -3.29 -0.29
N HIS A 126 6.80 -4.40 -0.82
CA HIS A 126 7.14 -5.75 -0.39
C HIS A 126 8.07 -6.39 -1.44
N PRO A 127 9.40 -6.29 -1.33
CA PRO A 127 10.32 -6.87 -2.30
C PRO A 127 10.29 -8.42 -2.28
N PRO A 128 10.62 -9.08 -3.41
CA PRO A 128 10.80 -10.53 -3.49
C PRO A 128 11.80 -11.01 -2.43
N TYR A 129 11.48 -12.12 -1.80
CA TYR A 129 12.29 -12.67 -0.70
C TYR A 129 13.72 -13.01 -1.15
N GLU A 130 13.87 -13.39 -2.42
CA GLU A 130 15.13 -13.77 -3.05
C GLU A 130 16.10 -12.60 -3.25
N LEU A 131 15.61 -11.36 -3.20
CA LEU A 131 16.43 -10.15 -3.38
C LEU A 131 16.91 -9.53 -2.07
N TRP A 132 16.41 -9.99 -0.92
CA TRP A 132 16.78 -9.42 0.38
C TRP A 132 18.28 -9.60 0.64
N GLY A 133 19.00 -8.49 0.85
CA GLY A 133 20.45 -8.45 1.01
C GLY A 133 21.21 -8.06 -0.25
N ASP A 134 20.54 -7.95 -1.40
CA ASP A 134 21.10 -7.64 -2.72
C ASP A 134 20.20 -6.65 -3.51
N MET A 135 19.58 -5.67 -2.84
CA MET A 135 18.66 -4.70 -3.46
C MET A 135 19.30 -3.38 -3.90
N HIS A 136 20.51 -3.07 -3.43
CA HIS A 136 21.23 -1.89 -3.90
C HIS A 136 21.54 -1.97 -5.40
N GLU A 137 21.50 -0.82 -6.07
CA GLU A 137 21.67 -0.66 -7.52
C GLU A 137 20.60 -1.43 -8.35
N THR A 138 19.46 -1.79 -7.74
CA THR A 138 18.33 -2.44 -8.41
C THR A 138 17.13 -1.49 -8.58
N GLU A 139 16.12 -1.95 -9.33
CA GLU A 139 14.84 -1.24 -9.45
C GLU A 139 14.12 -1.05 -8.10
N TRP A 140 14.41 -1.89 -7.10
CA TRP A 140 13.81 -1.80 -5.76
C TRP A 140 14.39 -0.65 -4.95
N GLU A 141 15.65 -0.31 -5.15
CA GLU A 141 16.21 0.92 -4.60
C GLU A 141 15.70 2.13 -5.41
N GLU A 142 15.77 2.06 -6.75
CA GLU A 142 15.37 3.17 -7.63
C GLU A 142 13.94 3.62 -7.35
N ILE A 143 13.01 2.69 -7.14
CA ILE A 143 11.60 3.04 -6.94
C ILE A 143 11.35 3.85 -5.67
N LEU A 144 12.17 3.71 -4.63
CA LEU A 144 12.05 4.52 -3.41
C LEU A 144 12.28 6.01 -3.73
N TYR A 145 13.33 6.32 -4.50
CA TYR A 145 13.60 7.68 -4.95
C TYR A 145 12.51 8.19 -5.89
N VAL A 146 12.03 7.36 -6.81
CA VAL A 146 10.95 7.72 -7.74
C VAL A 146 9.64 8.03 -7.00
N ALA A 147 9.28 7.24 -5.99
CA ALA A 147 8.11 7.49 -5.15
C ALA A 147 8.26 8.80 -4.37
N ARG A 148 9.45 9.05 -3.79
CA ARG A 148 9.76 10.31 -3.10
C ARG A 148 9.66 11.52 -4.03
N GLU A 149 10.21 11.43 -5.24
CA GLU A 149 10.10 12.47 -6.28
C GLU A 149 8.64 12.74 -6.69
N ALA A 150 7.80 11.71 -6.67
CA ALA A 150 6.36 11.83 -6.90
C ALA A 150 5.60 12.44 -5.71
N GLY A 151 6.27 12.71 -4.58
CA GLY A 151 5.65 13.28 -3.38
C GLY A 151 5.05 12.23 -2.43
N LEU A 152 5.38 10.95 -2.61
CA LEU A 152 4.99 9.87 -1.70
C LEU A 152 6.05 9.67 -0.62
N THR A 153 5.64 9.13 0.52
CA THR A 153 6.55 8.60 1.55
C THR A 153 6.85 7.13 1.26
N PRO A 154 8.04 6.78 0.71
CA PRO A 154 8.41 5.39 0.44
C PRO A 154 8.87 4.64 1.69
N ALA A 155 8.48 3.37 1.77
CA ALA A 155 8.97 2.44 2.77
C ALA A 155 9.03 1.02 2.24
N PHE A 156 9.80 0.19 2.93
CA PHE A 156 9.64 -1.25 2.82
C PHE A 156 8.66 -1.73 3.88
N GLU A 157 7.92 -2.79 3.56
CA GLU A 157 7.28 -3.62 4.57
C GLU A 157 7.59 -5.06 4.26
N ILE A 158 8.05 -5.81 5.26
CA ILE A 158 8.49 -7.19 5.05
C ILE A 158 7.83 -8.14 6.05
N PRO A 159 7.43 -9.34 5.61
CA PRO A 159 6.99 -10.39 6.53
C PRO A 159 8.14 -10.81 7.46
N GLY A 160 7.82 -11.21 8.69
CA GLY A 160 8.79 -11.70 9.68
C GLY A 160 9.35 -13.10 9.36
N ILE A 161 9.98 -13.28 8.21
CA ILE A 161 10.57 -14.55 7.74
C ILE A 161 11.98 -14.71 8.28
N ARG A 162 12.84 -13.70 8.08
CA ARG A 162 14.20 -13.62 8.60
C ARG A 162 14.57 -12.16 8.84
N ALA A 163 15.53 -11.94 9.74
CA ALA A 163 16.16 -10.63 9.84
C ALA A 163 17.03 -10.38 8.60
N GLU A 164 17.01 -9.14 8.12
CA GLU A 164 17.87 -8.65 7.05
C GLU A 164 18.25 -7.20 7.38
N THR A 165 19.55 -6.90 7.39
CA THR A 165 20.06 -5.59 7.80
C THR A 165 20.00 -4.56 6.68
N GLU A 166 19.96 -5.00 5.42
CA GLU A 166 19.91 -4.09 4.26
C GLU A 166 18.73 -3.10 4.33
N PHE A 167 17.59 -3.51 4.90
CA PHE A 167 16.44 -2.63 5.13
C PHE A 167 16.75 -1.47 6.08
N LEU A 168 17.61 -1.69 7.08
CA LEU A 168 18.07 -0.65 8.00
C LEU A 168 19.06 0.28 7.32
N ASP A 169 19.92 -0.26 6.45
CA ASP A 169 20.87 0.54 5.67
C ASP A 169 20.11 1.55 4.78
N PHE A 170 19.02 1.13 4.11
CA PHE A 170 18.15 2.05 3.36
C PHE A 170 17.49 3.17 4.20
N LEU A 171 17.28 2.95 5.51
CA LEU A 171 16.80 4.00 6.41
C LEU A 171 17.92 4.99 6.75
N ASP A 172 19.10 4.48 7.08
CA ASP A 172 20.26 5.29 7.45
C ASP A 172 20.74 6.15 6.26
N GLU A 173 20.59 5.64 5.04
CA GLU A 173 20.89 6.34 3.79
C GLU A 173 19.80 7.32 3.33
N GLY A 174 18.60 7.22 3.91
CA GLY A 174 17.45 8.08 3.60
C GLY A 174 16.72 7.71 2.31
N ALA A 175 16.95 6.50 1.77
CA ALA A 175 16.18 5.98 0.65
C ALA A 175 14.73 5.72 1.08
N ALA A 176 14.53 5.03 2.21
CA ALA A 176 13.24 4.75 2.82
C ALA A 176 13.02 5.57 4.10
N ASP A 177 11.76 5.92 4.41
CA ASP A 177 11.42 6.67 5.62
C ASP A 177 11.17 5.77 6.85
N PHE A 178 10.82 4.50 6.62
CA PHE A 178 10.67 3.44 7.64
C PHE A 178 10.70 2.03 7.01
N CYS A 179 10.87 0.99 7.84
CA CYS A 179 10.82 -0.43 7.45
C CYS A 179 10.25 -1.31 8.56
#